data_AF-A0A937MQU1-F1
#
_entry.id   AF-A0A937MQU1-F1
#
_cell.length_a   1.000
_cell.length_b   1.000
_cell.length_c   1.000
_cell.angle_alpha   90.00
_cell.angle_beta   90.00
_cell.angle_gamma   90.00
#
_symmetry.space_group_name_H-M   'P 1'
#
loop_
_entity.id
_entity.type
_entity.pdbx_description
1 polymer ?
#
loop_
_entity_poly.entity_id
_entity_poly.type
_entity_poly.pdbx_seq_one_letter_code
_entity_poly.pdbx_strand_id
1 'polypeptide(L)'
;MKKKQKRKSRKAEVRIPFPNVLAMVLVCVAASGLSYVWLCARCDTLGDEIKRLESVRRTVRQKAISEQDRWSNMLAPANFERALKHHRLAMTLPNERQVVRVRRGGAGQGLKLAYNK
;
A
#
# COMPACT_ATOMS: atom_id res chain seq x y z
N MET A 1 -35.74 -70.92 -55.88
CA MET A 1 -34.93 -69.69 -56.06
C MET A 1 -34.84 -68.93 -54.74
N LYS A 2 -33.69 -68.93 -54.05
CA LYS A 2 -33.54 -68.28 -52.73
C LYS A 2 -32.83 -66.93 -52.88
N LYS A 3 -33.54 -65.83 -52.62
CA LYS A 3 -33.00 -64.46 -52.70
C LYS A 3 -32.06 -64.21 -51.51
N LYS A 4 -30.75 -64.11 -51.78
CA LYS A 4 -29.73 -63.76 -50.77
C LYS A 4 -29.84 -62.28 -50.43
N GLN A 5 -30.38 -61.97 -49.26
CA GLN A 5 -30.49 -60.62 -48.72
C GLN A 5 -29.10 -60.12 -48.31
N LYS A 6 -28.55 -59.14 -49.04
CA LYS A 6 -27.27 -58.50 -48.71
C LYS A 6 -27.41 -57.71 -47.42
N ARG A 7 -26.83 -58.20 -46.31
CA ARG A 7 -26.64 -57.45 -45.07
C ARG A 7 -25.68 -56.29 -45.35
N LYS A 8 -26.20 -55.06 -45.39
CA LYS A 8 -25.37 -53.84 -45.34
C LYS A 8 -24.72 -53.77 -43.96
N SER A 9 -23.42 -54.04 -43.90
CA SER A 9 -22.58 -53.73 -42.76
C SER A 9 -22.56 -52.21 -42.57
N ARG A 10 -23.25 -51.71 -41.53
CA ARG A 10 -23.04 -50.36 -41.03
C ARG A 10 -21.67 -50.37 -40.35
N LYS A 11 -20.66 -49.83 -41.03
CA LYS A 11 -19.41 -49.46 -40.36
C LYS A 11 -19.80 -48.45 -39.28
N ALA A 12 -19.53 -48.80 -38.02
CA ALA A 12 -19.62 -47.86 -36.92
C ALA A 12 -18.51 -46.84 -37.14
N GLU A 13 -18.84 -45.76 -37.85
CA GLU A 13 -18.00 -44.59 -37.91
C GLU A 13 -18.01 -44.00 -36.50
N VAL A 14 -16.95 -44.29 -35.74
CA VAL A 14 -16.70 -43.66 -34.46
C VAL A 14 -16.43 -42.19 -34.78
N ARG A 15 -17.50 -41.41 -34.82
CA ARG A 15 -17.47 -39.95 -35.01
C ARG A 15 -17.03 -39.35 -33.69
N ILE A 16 -15.75 -39.51 -33.37
CA ILE A 16 -15.17 -38.90 -32.18
C ILE A 16 -15.34 -37.39 -32.35
N PRO A 17 -15.87 -36.64 -31.37
CA PRO A 17 -16.00 -35.17 -31.43
C PRO A 17 -14.64 -34.47 -31.29
N PHE A 18 -13.59 -35.04 -31.91
CA PHE A 18 -12.20 -34.62 -31.87
C PHE A 18 -11.96 -33.14 -32.24
N PRO A 19 -12.65 -32.53 -33.24
CA PRO A 19 -12.35 -31.14 -33.59
C PRO A 19 -12.81 -30.15 -32.51
N ASN A 20 -13.94 -30.41 -31.84
CA ASN A 20 -14.48 -29.49 -30.84
C ASN A 20 -13.68 -29.55 -29.52
N VAL A 21 -13.24 -30.74 -29.12
CA VAL A 21 -12.43 -30.92 -27.90
C VAL A 21 -11.05 -30.28 -28.09
N LEU A 22 -10.40 -30.49 -29.23
CA LEU A 22 -9.13 -29.85 -29.53
C LEU A 22 -9.26 -28.32 -29.60
N ALA A 23 -10.31 -27.80 -30.23
CA ALA A 23 -10.57 -26.36 -30.27
C ALA A 23 -10.73 -25.77 -28.87
N MET A 24 -11.48 -26.43 -27.98
CA MET A 24 -11.65 -25.98 -26.59
C MET A 24 -10.34 -25.97 -25.81
N VAL A 25 -9.51 -27.01 -25.93
CA VAL A 25 -8.20 -27.05 -25.28
C VAL A 25 -7.32 -25.90 -25.78
N LEU A 26 -7.33 -25.64 -27.09
CA LEU A 26 -6.52 -24.59 -27.70
C LEU A 26 -6.98 -23.19 -27.22
N VAL A 27 -8.29 -22.96 -27.10
CA VAL A 27 -8.86 -21.75 -26.51
C VAL A 27 -8.47 -21.60 -25.03
N CYS A 28 -8.53 -22.68 -24.24
CA CYS A 28 -8.13 -22.65 -22.83
C CYS A 28 -6.64 -22.29 -22.67
N VAL A 29 -5.77 -22.83 -23.52
CA VAL A 29 -4.34 -22.52 -23.52
C VAL A 29 -4.09 -21.07 -23.95
N ALA A 30 -4.81 -20.58 -24.95
CA ALA A 30 -4.73 -19.17 -25.35
C ALA A 30 -5.20 -18.25 -24.22
N ALA A 31 -6.34 -18.55 -23.60
CA ALA A 31 -6.91 -17.78 -22.51
C ALA A 31 -6.01 -17.77 -21.27
N SER A 32 -5.35 -18.89 -20.95
CA SER A 32 -4.40 -18.94 -19.83
C SER A 32 -3.16 -18.10 -20.10
N GLY A 33 -2.63 -18.11 -21.33
CA GLY A 33 -1.52 -17.24 -21.74
C GLY A 33 -1.87 -15.75 -21.66
N LEU A 34 -3.04 -15.37 -22.18
CA LEU A 34 -3.57 -14.00 -22.10
C LEU A 34 -3.79 -13.55 -20.64
N SER A 35 -4.38 -14.43 -19.83
CA SER A 35 -4.60 -14.18 -18.40
C SER A 35 -3.27 -13.99 -17.67
N TYR A 36 -2.25 -14.81 -17.98
CA TYR A 36 -0.93 -14.71 -17.37
C TYR A 36 -0.26 -13.35 -17.67
N VAL A 37 -0.23 -12.94 -18.93
CA VAL A 37 0.34 -11.63 -19.32
C VAL A 37 -0.42 -10.48 -18.67
N TRP A 38 -1.75 -10.57 -18.62
CA TRP A 38 -2.57 -9.58 -17.95
C TRP A 38 -2.29 -9.51 -16.45
N LEU A 39 -2.09 -10.66 -15.80
CA LEU A 39 -1.76 -10.74 -14.38
C LEU A 39 -0.36 -10.16 -14.12
N CYS A 40 0.62 -10.45 -14.96
CA CYS A 40 1.96 -9.86 -14.87
C CYS A 40 1.90 -8.33 -14.99
N ALA A 41 1.20 -7.80 -15.99
CA ALA A 41 1.01 -6.36 -16.14
C ALA A 41 0.32 -5.73 -14.93
N ARG A 42 -0.69 -6.42 -14.36
CA ARG A 42 -1.33 -5.96 -13.12
C ARG A 42 -0.39 -5.96 -11.93
N CYS A 43 0.39 -7.02 -11.73
CA CYS A 43 1.40 -7.08 -10.68
C CYS A 43 2.43 -5.96 -10.79
N ASP A 44 2.88 -5.63 -12.00
CA ASP A 44 3.81 -4.52 -12.23
C ASP A 44 3.19 -3.18 -11.82
N THR A 45 1.93 -2.92 -12.21
CA THR A 45 1.24 -1.68 -11.80
C THR A 45 1.05 -1.57 -10.29
N LEU A 46 0.75 -2.68 -9.60
CA LEU A 46 0.61 -2.69 -8.15
C LEU A 46 1.97 -2.45 -7.48
N GLY A 47 3.05 -3.05 -7.99
CA GLY A 47 4.39 -2.86 -7.50
C GLY A 47 4.86 -1.40 -7.60
N ASP A 48 4.53 -0.74 -8.70
CA ASP A 48 4.87 0.67 -8.90
C ASP A 48 4.08 1.60 -7.98
N GLU A 49 2.79 1.33 -7.75
CA GLU A 49 2.00 2.12 -6.80
C GLU A 49 2.49 1.93 -5.35
N ILE A 50 2.90 0.72 -4.97
CA ILE A 50 3.52 0.46 -3.66
C ILE A 50 4.82 1.25 -3.53
N LYS A 51 5.72 1.19 -4.52
CA LYS A 51 6.98 1.96 -4.51
C LYS A 51 6.72 3.46 -4.41
N ARG A 52 5.71 3.97 -5.12
CA ARG A 52 5.29 5.37 -5.05
C ARG A 52 4.85 5.74 -3.64
N LEU A 53 3.94 4.96 -3.04
CA LEU A 53 3.48 5.20 -1.67
C LEU A 53 4.63 5.11 -0.65
N GLU A 54 5.54 4.17 -0.81
CA GLU A 54 6.74 4.08 0.03
C GLU A 54 7.63 5.31 -0.10
N SER A 55 7.86 5.80 -1.33
CA SER A 55 8.66 7.00 -1.57
C SER A 55 8.03 8.23 -0.88
N VAL A 56 6.72 8.38 -0.98
CA VAL A 56 5.98 9.48 -0.32
C VAL A 56 6.13 9.36 1.19
N ARG A 57 5.94 8.16 1.76
CA ARG A 57 6.12 7.94 3.19
C ARG A 57 7.54 8.25 3.66
N ARG A 58 8.56 7.86 2.89
CA ARG A 58 9.97 8.15 3.20
C ARG A 58 10.24 9.66 3.19
N THR A 59 9.78 10.39 2.18
CA THR A 59 9.98 11.84 2.10
C THR A 59 9.29 12.59 3.24
N VAL A 60 8.04 12.24 3.57
CA VAL A 60 7.31 12.86 4.69
C VAL A 60 8.01 12.55 6.02
N ARG A 61 8.47 11.31 6.21
CA ARG A 61 9.23 10.94 7.41
C ARG A 61 10.53 11.72 7.53
N GLN A 62 11.27 11.89 6.43
CA GLN A 62 12.51 12.65 6.42
C GLN A 62 12.27 14.13 6.75
N LYS A 63 11.20 14.73 6.21
CA LYS A 63 10.78 16.09 6.57
C LYS A 63 10.48 16.21 8.06
N ALA A 64 9.68 15.29 8.61
CA ALA A 64 9.37 15.28 10.04
C ALA A 64 10.62 15.15 10.92
N ILE A 65 11.58 14.30 10.54
CA ILE A 65 12.86 14.18 11.25
C ILE A 65 13.65 15.49 11.17
N SER A 66 13.75 16.10 9.98
CA SER A 66 14.48 17.36 9.81
C SER A 66 13.86 18.51 10.61
N GLU A 67 12.52 18.56 10.71
CA GLU A 67 11.83 19.56 11.52
C GLU A 67 12.05 19.29 13.02
N GLN A 68 11.98 18.03 13.43
CA GLN A 68 12.25 17.65 14.81
C GLN A 68 13.69 18.00 15.22
N ASP A 69 14.66 17.78 14.33
CA ASP A 69 16.07 18.13 14.56
C ASP A 69 16.28 19.65 14.57
N ARG A 70 15.57 20.38 13.69
CA ARG A 70 15.57 21.84 13.71
C ARG A 70 15.00 22.38 15.02
N TRP A 71 13.90 21.80 15.51
CA TRP A 71 13.28 22.19 16.77
C TRP A 71 14.12 21.81 17.98
N SER A 72 14.73 20.62 18.00
CA SER A 72 15.63 20.23 19.09
C SER A 72 16.83 21.17 19.18
N ASN A 73 17.40 21.57 18.04
CA ASN A 73 18.53 22.49 17.99
C ASN A 73 18.12 23.92 18.42
N MET A 74 16.93 24.38 18.04
CA MET A 74 16.42 25.70 18.43
C MET A 74 16.02 25.76 19.92
N LEU A 75 15.45 24.68 20.45
CA LEU A 75 15.07 24.54 21.85
C LEU A 75 16.23 24.11 22.75
N ALA A 76 17.42 23.83 22.18
CA ALA A 76 18.60 23.55 22.97
C ALA A 76 18.90 24.76 23.89
N PRO A 77 19.14 24.56 25.20
CA PRO A 77 19.17 25.64 26.19
C PRO A 77 20.12 26.79 25.79
N ALA A 78 21.31 26.44 25.31
CA ALA A 78 22.31 27.42 24.90
C ALA A 78 21.88 28.26 23.69
N ASN A 79 21.20 27.66 22.71
CA ASN A 79 20.74 28.38 21.52
C ASN A 79 19.50 29.21 21.83
N PHE A 80 18.62 28.69 22.68
CA PHE A 80 17.43 29.39 23.14
C PHE A 80 17.78 30.65 23.95
N GLU A 81 18.72 30.54 24.89
CA GLU A 81 19.23 31.69 25.66
C GLU A 81 19.90 32.74 24.76
N ARG A 82 20.70 32.30 23.78
CA ARG A 82 21.29 33.21 22.78
C ARG A 82 20.23 33.93 21.96
N ALA A 83 19.18 33.22 21.52
CA ALA A 83 18.07 33.81 20.78
C ALA A 83 17.28 34.81 21.63
N LEU A 84 16.97 34.48 22.89
CA LEU A 84 16.31 35.39 23.82
C LEU A 84 17.12 36.66 24.08
N LYS A 85 18.44 36.52 24.28
CA LYS A 85 19.35 37.65 24.44
C LYS A 85 19.40 38.53 23.19
N HIS A 86 19.44 37.92 22.00
CA HIS A 86 19.40 38.64 20.73
C HIS A 86 18.11 39.46 20.57
N HIS A 87 16.97 38.90 20.96
CA HIS A 87 15.67 39.57 20.91
C HIS A 87 15.36 40.47 22.13
N ARG A 88 16.34 40.67 23.04
CA ARG A 88 16.19 41.47 24.27
C ARG A 88 15.01 41.05 25.15
N LEU A 89 14.69 39.76 25.15
CA LEU A 89 13.62 39.20 25.97
C LEU A 89 14.19 38.74 27.31
N ALA A 90 13.69 39.31 28.40
CA ALA A 90 14.01 38.88 29.77
C ALA A 90 13.12 37.68 30.17
N MET A 91 13.30 36.55 29.49
CA MET A 91 12.62 35.29 29.81
C MET A 91 13.64 34.21 30.16
N THR A 92 13.27 33.28 31.04
CA THR A 92 14.06 32.09 31.39
C THR A 92 13.31 30.84 30.95
N LEU A 93 14.03 29.76 30.65
CA LEU A 93 13.40 28.48 30.31
C LEU A 93 12.53 28.01 31.50
N PRO A 94 11.27 27.59 31.27
CA PRO A 94 10.40 27.14 32.35
C PRO A 94 10.94 25.88 33.02
N ASN A 95 10.79 25.80 34.34
CA ASN A 95 11.22 24.63 35.11
C ASN A 95 10.23 23.46 34.90
N GLU A 96 10.63 22.21 35.16
CA GLU A 96 9.79 21.02 34.88
C GLU A 96 8.40 21.08 35.52
N ARG A 97 8.29 21.74 36.69
CA ARG A 97 7.03 21.98 37.41
C ARG A 97 6.06 22.92 36.70
N GLN A 98 6.55 23.73 35.76
CA GLN A 98 5.77 24.69 34.97
C GLN A 98 5.37 24.12 33.59
N VAL A 99 5.85 22.93 33.23
CA VAL A 99 5.57 22.30 31.93
C VAL A 99 4.29 21.47 32.01
N VAL A 100 3.23 21.95 31.36
CA VAL A 100 1.97 21.21 31.22
C VAL A 100 2.06 20.29 29.99
N ARG A 101 2.05 18.97 30.22
CA ARG A 101 2.04 17.97 29.15
C ARG A 101 0.61 17.75 28.66
N VAL A 102 0.31 18.22 27.45
CA VAL A 102 -1.00 17.99 26.83
C VAL A 102 -1.01 16.59 26.22
N ARG A 103 -1.82 15.68 26.76
CA ARG A 103 -2.02 14.35 26.18
C ARG A 103 -2.90 14.49 24.94
N ARG A 104 -2.39 14.06 23.78
CA ARG A 104 -3.14 14.07 22.51
C ARG A 104 -4.20 12.96 22.54
N GLY A 105 -5.27 13.16 23.30
CA GLY A 105 -6.40 12.24 23.43
C GLY A 105 -7.67 12.91 22.96
N GLY A 106 -8.17 12.48 21.80
CA GLY A 106 -9.54 12.71 21.36
C GLY A 106 -9.87 14.13 20.91
N ALA A 107 -10.26 14.28 19.65
CA ALA A 107 -11.03 15.44 19.22
C ALA A 107 -12.21 15.66 20.17
N GLY A 108 -12.29 16.83 20.83
CA GLY A 108 -13.54 17.35 21.36
C GLY A 108 -13.86 17.16 22.84
N GLN A 109 -12.91 17.03 23.77
CA GLN A 109 -13.20 17.27 25.19
C GLN A 109 -12.20 18.23 25.82
N GLY A 110 -12.74 19.28 26.43
CA GLY A 110 -12.03 20.47 26.92
C GLY A 110 -10.80 20.17 27.75
N LEU A 111 -9.85 21.10 27.69
CA LEU A 111 -8.63 21.17 28.49
C LEU A 111 -8.95 21.06 30.00
N LYS A 112 -9.13 19.83 30.50
CA LYS A 112 -9.02 19.56 31.94
C LYS A 112 -7.53 19.54 32.25
N LEU A 113 -7.00 20.71 32.59
CA LEU A 113 -5.68 20.88 33.18
C LEU A 113 -5.61 19.99 34.42
N ALA A 114 -4.84 18.91 34.35
CA ALA A 114 -4.51 18.08 35.49
C ALA A 114 -3.51 18.88 36.36
N TYR A 115 -4.04 19.64 37.32
CA TYR A 115 -3.24 20.32 38.32
C TYR A 115 -2.77 19.28 39.35
N ASN A 116 -1.50 18.89 39.29
CA ASN A 116 -0.90 18.06 40.33
C ASN A 116 -0.49 19.00 41.48
N LYS A 117 -1.00 18.72 42.68
CA LYS A 117 -0.82 19.55 43.89
C LYS A 117 0.45 19.14 44.62
#